data_AF-A0A7Y2MLX1-F1
#
_entry.id   AF-A0A7Y2MLX1-F1
#
_cell.length_a   1.000
_cell.length_b   1.000
_cell.length_c   1.000
_cell.angle_alpha   90.00
_cell.angle_beta   90.00
_cell.angle_gamma   90.00
#
_symmetry.space_group_name_H-M   'P 1'
#
loop_
_entity.id
_entity.type
_entity.pdbx_description
1 polymer ?
#
loop_
_entity_poly.entity_id
_entity_poly.type
_entity_poly.pdbx_seq_one_letter_code
_entity_poly.pdbx_strand_id
1 'polypeptide(L)' 'MKKSILIFGIFLAVISFTACTTDSENNEENLDLVQLQADVEEITTTATSGPWTITKFVDSGKNETSDFAGYGFSFNA' A
#
# COMPACT_ATOMS: atom_id res chain seq x y z
N MET A 1 -45.09 42.41 4.62
CA MET A 1 -44.03 42.36 3.60
C MET A 1 -42.61 42.41 4.19
N LYS A 2 -42.29 43.28 5.16
CA LYS A 2 -40.95 43.31 5.79
C LYS A 2 -40.66 42.11 6.73
N LYS A 3 -41.71 41.56 7.38
CA LYS A 3 -41.61 40.39 8.27
C LYS A 3 -41.33 39.08 7.50
N SER A 4 -41.86 38.92 6.29
CA SER A 4 -41.60 37.74 5.45
C SER A 4 -40.19 37.74 4.86
N ILE A 5 -39.63 38.92 4.59
CA ILE A 5 -38.23 39.11 4.19
C ILE A 5 -37.26 38.77 5.33
N LEU A 6 -37.59 39.12 6.58
CA LEU A 6 -36.79 38.75 7.75
C LEU A 6 -36.80 37.23 8.03
N ILE A 7 -37.95 36.58 7.84
CA ILE A 7 -38.08 35.12 8.02
C ILE A 7 -37.30 34.36 6.93
N PHE A 8 -37.32 34.83 5.68
CA PHE A 8 -36.56 34.22 4.59
C PHE A 8 -35.04 34.37 4.77
N GLY A 9 -34.59 35.50 5.30
CA GLY A 9 -33.18 35.73 5.65
C GLY A 9 -32.68 34.82 6.78
N ILE A 10 -33.51 34.56 7.80
CA ILE A 10 -33.20 33.62 8.88
C ILE A 10 -33.14 32.18 8.36
N PHE A 11 -34.05 31.79 7.46
CA PHE A 11 -34.06 30.44 6.89
C PHE A 11 -32.82 30.18 6.01
N LEU A 12 -32.35 31.18 5.26
CA LEU A 12 -31.13 31.08 4.46
C LEU A 12 -29.85 31.01 5.31
N ALA A 13 -29.83 31.69 6.46
CA ALA A 13 -28.68 31.68 7.38
C ALA A 13 -28.51 30.32 8.10
N VAL A 14 -29.60 29.61 8.42
CA VAL A 14 -29.55 28.29 9.08
C VAL A 14 -28.95 27.22 8.16
N ILE A 15 -29.16 27.31 6.85
CA ILE A 15 -28.63 26.38 5.84
C ILE A 15 -27.10 26.52 5.68
N SER A 16 -26.53 27.68 6.04
CA SER A 16 -25.07 27.91 6.02
C SER A 16 -24.32 27.28 7.19
N PHE A 17 -24.98 26.96 8.32
CA PHE A 17 -24.32 26.35 9.48
C PHE A 17 -24.21 24.82 9.40
N THR A 18 -24.98 24.16 8.54
CA THR A 18 -24.95 22.70 8.35
C THR A 18 -24.02 22.23 7.23
N ALA A 19 -23.36 23.16 6.52
CA ALA A 19 -22.36 22.83 5.49
C ALA A 19 -20.95 22.55 6.04
N CYS A 20 -20.77 22.60 7.36
CA CYS A 20 -19.65 21.93 8.04
C CYS A 20 -20.18 20.63 8.67
N THR A 21 -20.48 19.63 7.84
CA THR A 21 -19.98 18.30 8.18
C THR A 21 -18.50 18.40 7.91
N THR A 22 -17.70 18.44 8.97
CA THR A 22 -16.31 18.01 8.84
C THR A 22 -16.44 16.55 8.46
N ASP A 23 -16.44 16.30 7.15
CA ASP A 23 -15.97 15.03 6.66
C ASP A 23 -14.54 14.98 7.21
N SER A 24 -14.39 14.33 8.36
CA SER A 24 -13.11 13.83 8.81
C SER A 24 -12.72 12.77 7.80
N GLU A 25 -12.36 13.21 6.61
CA GLU A 25 -11.25 12.63 5.87
C GLU A 25 -10.06 12.82 6.81
N ASN A 26 -9.92 11.86 7.72
CA ASN A 26 -8.69 11.67 8.44
C ASN A 26 -7.66 11.45 7.36
N ASN A 27 -6.90 12.51 7.10
CA ASN A 27 -5.73 12.49 6.26
C ASN A 27 -4.84 11.32 6.72
N GLU A 28 -4.89 10.26 5.92
CA GLU A 28 -3.79 9.33 5.69
C GLU A 28 -2.47 10.10 5.76
N GLU A 29 -1.64 9.89 6.79
CA GLU A 29 -0.19 10.18 6.75
C GLU A 29 0.52 9.75 8.05
N ASN A 30 0.30 8.49 8.48
CA ASN A 30 1.29 7.77 9.29
C ASN A 30 1.20 6.24 9.11
N LEU A 31 0.66 5.81 7.96
CA LEU A 31 0.51 4.40 7.58
C LEU A 31 1.55 3.94 6.55
N ASP A 32 2.41 4.84 6.07
CA ASP A 32 3.30 4.55 4.94
C ASP A 32 4.68 4.03 5.40
N LEU A 33 5.36 4.71 6.34
CA LEU A 33 6.75 4.35 6.69
C LEU A 33 6.90 3.04 7.47
N VAL A 34 5.97 2.74 8.37
CA VAL A 34 6.00 1.48 9.15
C VAL A 34 5.65 0.30 8.26
N GLN A 35 4.68 0.47 7.35
CA GLN A 35 4.33 -0.55 6.37
C GLN A 35 5.48 -0.80 5.39
N LEU A 36 6.10 0.26 4.86
CA LEU A 36 7.27 0.15 3.99
C LEU A 36 8.45 -0.58 4.65
N GLN A 37 8.68 -0.35 5.95
CA GLN A 37 9.71 -1.08 6.69
C GLN A 37 9.37 -2.57 6.84
N ALA A 38 8.13 -2.90 7.16
CA ALA A 38 7.66 -4.29 7.25
C ALA A 38 7.76 -5.00 5.90
N ASP A 39 7.37 -4.33 4.81
CA ASP A 39 7.46 -4.86 3.45
C ASP A 39 8.92 -5.14 3.05
N VAL A 40 9.84 -4.22 3.36
CA VAL A 40 11.27 -4.41 3.09
C VAL A 40 11.85 -5.59 3.87
N GLU A 41 11.48 -5.74 5.14
CA GLU A 41 11.92 -6.87 5.97
C GLU A 41 11.37 -8.21 5.45
N GLU A 42 10.09 -8.25 5.07
CA GLU A 42 9.46 -9.43 4.50
C GLU A 42 10.10 -9.84 3.18
N ILE A 43 10.32 -8.88 2.27
CA ILE A 43 10.98 -9.12 0.99
C ILE A 43 12.40 -9.63 1.22
N THR A 44 13.15 -9.00 2.12
CA THR A 44 14.54 -9.41 2.44
C THR A 44 14.56 -10.83 2.99
N THR A 45 13.69 -11.13 3.95
CA THR A 45 13.57 -12.47 4.53
C THR A 45 13.19 -13.49 3.47
N THR A 46 12.19 -13.19 2.63
CA THR A 46 11.74 -14.07 1.55
C THR A 46 12.84 -14.31 0.52
N ALA A 47 13.62 -13.28 0.18
CA ALA A 47 14.68 -13.35 -0.81
C ALA A 47 15.95 -14.07 -0.31
N THR A 48 16.16 -14.14 1.01
CA THR A 48 17.41 -14.67 1.58
C THR A 48 17.24 -15.97 2.37
N SER A 49 16.02 -16.27 2.82
CA SER A 49 15.74 -17.45 3.64
C SER A 49 15.57 -18.72 2.83
N GLY A 50 16.03 -19.84 3.40
CA GLY A 50 15.80 -21.18 2.87
C GLY A 50 16.65 -21.59 1.66
N PRO A 51 16.53 -22.86 1.23
CA PRO A 51 17.21 -23.34 0.04
C PRO A 51 16.48 -22.88 -1.24
N TRP A 52 17.18 -22.14 -2.09
CA TRP A 52 16.76 -21.79 -3.44
C TRP A 52 17.01 -22.95 -4.40
N THR A 53 16.13 -23.12 -5.38
CA THR A 53 16.29 -24.14 -6.43
C THR A 53 16.38 -23.48 -7.80
N ILE A 54 17.17 -24.07 -8.69
CA ILE A 54 17.30 -23.58 -10.06
C ILE A 54 16.10 -24.06 -10.87
N THR A 55 15.22 -23.13 -11.26
CA THR A 55 14.05 -23.42 -12.11
C THR A 55 14.35 -23.30 -13.60
N LYS A 56 15.41 -22.54 -13.94
CA LYS A 56 15.90 -22.40 -15.31
C LYS A 56 17.38 -22.00 -15.30
N PHE A 57 18.20 -22.77 -16.01
CA PHE A 57 19.56 -22.40 -16.34
C PHE A 57 19.84 -22.73 -17.81
N VAL A 58 20.27 -21.71 -18.56
CA VAL A 58 20.61 -21.82 -19.98
C VAL A 58 22.00 -21.25 -20.17
N ASP A 59 22.95 -22.12 -20.50
CA ASP A 59 24.31 -21.73 -20.86
C ASP A 59 24.57 -22.11 -22.32
N SER A 60 25.14 -21.18 -23.09
CA SER A 60 25.58 -21.42 -24.46
C SER A 60 24.46 -21.99 -25.38
N GLY A 61 23.21 -21.59 -25.10
CA GLY A 61 22.02 -22.03 -25.84
C GLY A 61 21.47 -23.42 -25.44
N LYS A 62 22.07 -24.09 -24.44
CA LYS A 62 21.61 -25.38 -23.94
C LYS A 62 20.87 -25.21 -22.62
N ASN A 63 19.80 -25.98 -22.44
CA ASN A 63 19.09 -26.01 -21.16
C ASN A 63 19.78 -27.01 -20.22
N GLU A 64 20.49 -26.49 -19.23
CA GLU A 64 21.30 -27.24 -18.25
C GLU A 64 20.64 -27.25 -16.86
N THR A 65 19.35 -26.89 -16.77
CA THR A 65 18.57 -26.89 -15.51
C THR A 65 18.61 -28.23 -14.78
N SER A 66 18.66 -29.35 -15.51
CA SER A 66 18.69 -30.70 -14.93
C SER A 66 19.95 -31.00 -14.13
N ASP A 67 21.05 -30.30 -14.40
CA ASP A 67 22.35 -30.54 -13.75
C ASP A 67 22.32 -30.11 -12.28
N PHE A 68 21.31 -29.32 -11.91
CA PHE A 68 21.06 -28.83 -10.56
C PHE A 68 19.88 -29.52 -9.86
N ALA A 69 19.33 -30.59 -10.44
CA ALA A 69 18.25 -31.35 -9.82
C ALA A 69 18.67 -31.94 -8.47
N GLY A 70 17.92 -31.62 -7.41
CA GLY A 70 18.19 -32.09 -6.05
C GLY A 70 19.19 -31.24 -5.25
N TYR A 71 19.75 -30.18 -5.83
CA TYR A 71 20.59 -29.22 -5.10
C TYR A 71 19.75 -28.05 -4.54
N GLY A 72 20.11 -27.59 -3.35
CA GLY A 72 19.60 -26.37 -2.72
C GLY A 72 20.70 -25.34 -2.54
N PHE A 73 20.40 -24.07 -2.82
CA PHE A 73 21.34 -22.96 -2.80
C PHE A 73 20.98 -21.96 -1.70
N SER A 74 21.97 -21.31 -1.09
CA SER A 74 21.76 -20.23 -0.12
C SER A 74 22.49 -18.97 -0.58
N PHE A 75 21.92 -17.80 -0.29
CA PHE A 75 22.63 -16.53 -0.40
C PHE A 75 23.39 -16.30 0.90
N ASN A 76 24.72 -16.33 0.83
CA ASN A 76 25.57 -15.97 1.98
C ASN A 76 25.75 -14.44 2.02
N ALA A 77 25.76 -13.87 3.23
CA ALA A 77 26.04 -12.46 3.48
C ALA A 77 27.54 -12.13 3.45
#